data_AF-A0A938U9H0-F1
#
_entry.id   AF-A0A938U9H0-F1
#
_cell.length_a   1.000
_cell.length_b   1.000
_cell.length_c   1.000
_cell.angle_alpha   90.00
_cell.angle_beta   90.00
_cell.angle_gamma   90.00
#
_symmetry.space_group_name_H-M   'P 1'
#
loop_
_entity.id
_entity.type
_entity.pdbx_description
1 polymer ?
#
loop_
_entity_poly.entity_id
_entity_poly.type
_entity_poly.pdbx_seq_one_letter_code
_entity_poly.pdbx_strand_id
1 'polypeptide(L)'
;MRKETSILVWLTAVLAGMFMLTLACSPPKPEPVKTGTIKDGEMDPAKWGQVYPLEYDRWKMTKDPKPAGASRYKRGYDTDKVIYDKLSQTPYLALLYHGWGFGIEYNEARGHHYMVIDQLEIDPSRLGAGGVC
;
A
#
# COMPACT_ATOMS: atom_id res chain seq x y z
N MET A 1 -34.94 -16.81 -52.47
CA MET A 1 -33.85 -17.73 -52.09
C MET A 1 -32.50 -17.03 -51.93
N ARG A 2 -31.93 -16.33 -52.94
CA ARG A 2 -30.58 -15.71 -52.86
C ARG A 2 -30.40 -14.59 -51.81
N LYS A 3 -31.45 -13.84 -51.47
CA LYS A 3 -31.42 -12.75 -50.47
C LYS A 3 -31.46 -13.27 -49.03
N GLU A 4 -32.31 -14.26 -48.76
CA GLU A 4 -32.41 -14.97 -47.47
C GLU A 4 -31.08 -15.60 -47.05
N THR A 5 -30.39 -16.25 -48.00
CA THR A 5 -29.06 -16.83 -47.77
C THR A 5 -27.98 -15.78 -47.52
N SER A 6 -28.08 -14.59 -48.12
CA SER A 6 -27.13 -13.49 -47.89
C SER A 6 -27.29 -12.88 -46.49
N ILE A 7 -28.53 -12.68 -46.05
CA ILE A 7 -28.85 -12.15 -44.71
C ILE A 7 -28.38 -13.12 -43.63
N LEU A 8 -28.59 -14.43 -43.83
CA LEU A 8 -28.13 -15.46 -42.89
C LEU A 8 -26.59 -15.52 -42.78
N VAL A 9 -25.87 -15.34 -43.90
CA VAL A 9 -24.39 -15.29 -43.91
C VAL A 9 -23.86 -14.05 -43.19
N TRP A 10 -24.51 -12.89 -43.36
CA TRP A 10 -24.13 -11.68 -42.63
C TRP A 10 -24.41 -11.77 -41.13
N LEU A 11 -25.56 -12.31 -40.73
CA LEU A 11 -25.91 -12.53 -39.32
C LEU A 11 -24.93 -13.48 -38.63
N THR A 12 -24.55 -14.57 -39.30
CA THR A 12 -23.56 -15.53 -38.78
C THR A 12 -22.16 -14.92 -38.67
N ALA A 13 -21.74 -14.09 -39.64
CA ALA A 13 -20.47 -13.36 -39.57
C ALA A 13 -20.43 -12.34 -38.42
N VAL A 14 -21.52 -11.61 -38.19
CA VAL A 14 -21.62 -10.65 -37.06
C VAL A 14 -21.63 -11.38 -35.72
N LEU A 15 -22.36 -12.48 -35.60
CA LEU A 15 -22.36 -13.30 -34.38
C LEU A 15 -20.98 -13.91 -34.10
N ALA A 16 -20.29 -14.40 -35.13
CA ALA A 16 -18.93 -14.92 -35.00
C ALA A 16 -17.92 -13.82 -34.61
N GLY A 17 -18.05 -12.62 -35.19
CA GLY A 17 -17.24 -11.46 -34.83
C GLY A 17 -17.46 -11.02 -33.38
N MET A 18 -18.72 -10.96 -32.94
CA MET A 18 -19.07 -10.63 -31.55
C MET A 18 -18.53 -11.68 -30.57
N PHE A 19 -18.57 -12.96 -30.92
CA PHE A 19 -18.04 -14.05 -30.10
C PHE A 19 -16.50 -14.05 -30.01
N MET A 20 -15.80 -13.67 -31.08
CA MET A 20 -14.34 -13.49 -31.05
C MET A 20 -13.92 -12.31 -30.16
N LEU A 21 -14.69 -11.22 -30.16
CA LEU A 21 -14.47 -10.06 -29.30
C LEU A 21 -14.64 -10.37 -27.81
N THR A 22 -15.56 -11.26 -27.44
CA THR A 22 -15.74 -11.66 -26.03
C THR A 22 -14.62 -12.57 -25.51
N LEU A 23 -14.00 -13.37 -26.38
CA LEU A 23 -12.85 -14.20 -26.03
C LEU A 23 -11.53 -13.40 -25.93
N ALA A 24 -11.36 -12.36 -26.76
CA ALA A 24 -10.16 -11.52 -26.75
C ALA A 24 -10.02 -10.63 -25.49
N CYS A 25 -11.13 -10.34 -24.81
CA CYS A 25 -11.15 -9.53 -23.59
C CYS A 25 -11.20 -10.35 -22.29
N SER A 26 -11.04 -11.68 -22.33
CA SER A 26 -10.95 -12.46 -21.08
C SER A 26 -9.61 -12.17 -20.39
N PRO A 27 -9.60 -11.73 -19.13
CA PRO A 27 -8.37 -11.59 -18.38
C PRO A 27 -7.65 -12.96 -18.32
N PRO A 28 -6.31 -12.98 -18.37
CA PRO A 28 -5.56 -14.22 -18.26
C PRO A 28 -5.95 -14.94 -16.97
N LYS A 29 -6.06 -16.27 -17.05
CA LYS A 29 -6.38 -17.09 -15.87
C LYS A 29 -5.30 -16.83 -14.80
N PRO A 30 -5.66 -16.66 -13.51
CA PRO A 30 -4.68 -16.48 -12.46
C PRO A 30 -3.76 -17.70 -12.42
N GLU A 31 -2.47 -17.49 -12.69
CA GLU A 31 -1.47 -18.53 -12.46
C GLU A 31 -1.03 -18.52 -11.00
N PRO A 32 -0.86 -19.68 -10.35
CA PRO A 32 -0.30 -19.74 -9.02
C PRO A 32 1.13 -19.20 -9.03
N VAL A 33 1.46 -18.37 -8.05
CA VAL A 33 2.82 -17.84 -7.89
C VAL A 33 3.78 -19.00 -7.71
N LYS A 34 4.72 -19.17 -8.66
CA LYS A 34 5.81 -20.14 -8.53
C LYS A 34 6.82 -19.57 -7.55
N THR A 35 6.76 -20.01 -6.30
CA THR A 35 7.65 -19.53 -5.25
C THR A 35 9.03 -20.22 -5.37
N GLY A 36 10.09 -19.47 -5.14
CA GLY A 36 11.46 -19.96 -4.99
C GLY A 36 11.78 -20.31 -3.54
N THR A 37 12.99 -20.83 -3.31
CA THR A 37 13.49 -21.13 -1.96
C THR A 37 14.16 -19.90 -1.36
N ILE A 38 13.84 -19.61 -0.10
CA ILE A 38 14.49 -18.57 0.71
C ILE A 38 15.30 -19.30 1.79
N LYS A 39 16.50 -18.79 2.10
CA LYS A 39 17.37 -19.39 3.12
C LYS A 39 16.83 -19.07 4.52
N ASP A 40 17.05 -19.99 5.46
CA ASP A 40 16.77 -19.74 6.87
C ASP A 40 17.58 -18.53 7.37
N GLY A 41 16.93 -17.67 8.18
CA GLY A 41 17.55 -16.46 8.71
C GLY A 41 17.74 -15.32 7.69
N GLU A 42 17.16 -15.41 6.49
CA GLU A 42 17.26 -14.34 5.51
C GLU A 42 16.41 -13.12 5.92
N MET A 43 17.09 -12.01 6.23
CA MET A 43 16.45 -10.77 6.69
C MET A 43 16.40 -9.68 5.62
N ASP A 44 17.12 -9.83 4.50
CA ASP A 44 17.12 -8.84 3.41
C ASP A 44 15.81 -8.90 2.60
N PRO A 45 14.91 -7.91 2.71
CA PRO A 45 13.62 -7.94 2.02
C PRO A 45 13.75 -7.99 0.50
N ALA A 46 14.88 -7.54 -0.08
CA ALA A 46 15.09 -7.58 -1.52
C ALA A 46 15.18 -9.03 -2.04
N LYS A 47 15.75 -9.95 -1.27
CA LYS A 47 15.79 -11.38 -1.63
C LYS A 47 14.41 -12.03 -1.51
N TRP A 48 13.61 -11.62 -0.53
CA TRP A 48 12.20 -12.02 -0.46
C TRP A 48 11.42 -11.52 -1.68
N GLY A 49 11.68 -10.28 -2.13
CA GLY A 49 11.04 -9.70 -3.30
C GLY A 49 11.40 -10.34 -4.64
N GLN A 50 12.48 -11.12 -4.71
CA GLN A 50 12.77 -11.97 -5.88
C GLN A 50 11.79 -13.14 -6.00
N VAL A 51 11.28 -13.63 -4.87
CA VAL A 51 10.32 -14.74 -4.80
C VAL A 51 8.86 -14.25 -4.77
N TYR A 52 8.62 -13.12 -4.09
CA TYR A 52 7.31 -12.52 -3.88
C TYR A 52 7.28 -11.07 -4.40
N PRO A 53 7.38 -10.85 -5.72
CA PRO A 53 7.56 -9.52 -6.29
C PRO A 53 6.34 -8.60 -6.06
N LEU A 54 5.11 -9.14 -6.12
CA LEU A 54 3.90 -8.35 -5.94
C LEU A 54 3.75 -7.85 -4.51
N GLU A 55 4.02 -8.71 -3.54
CA GLU A 55 4.00 -8.39 -2.11
C GLU A 55 5.11 -7.39 -1.77
N TYR A 56 6.31 -7.60 -2.32
CA TYR A 56 7.44 -6.69 -2.14
C TYR A 56 7.16 -5.30 -2.74
N ASP A 57 6.53 -5.23 -3.91
CA ASP A 57 6.11 -3.96 -4.50
C ASP A 57 5.08 -3.26 -3.62
N ARG A 58 4.07 -3.99 -3.10
CA ARG A 58 3.09 -3.42 -2.17
C ARG A 58 3.72 -2.96 -0.85
N TRP A 59 4.67 -3.69 -0.32
CA TRP A 59 5.42 -3.30 0.88
C TRP A 59 6.22 -2.01 0.64
N LYS A 60 6.90 -1.89 -0.51
CA LYS A 60 7.66 -0.68 -0.88
C LYS A 60 6.77 0.55 -1.00
N MET A 61 5.51 0.41 -1.42
CA MET A 61 4.57 1.53 -1.51
C MET A 61 4.28 2.19 -0.16
N THR A 62 4.64 1.57 0.98
CA THR A 62 4.50 2.20 2.30
C THR A 62 5.41 3.42 2.49
N LYS A 63 6.40 3.64 1.61
CA LYS A 63 7.19 4.88 1.57
C LYS A 63 6.41 6.07 1.00
N ASP A 64 5.36 5.80 0.22
CA ASP A 64 4.65 6.82 -0.52
C ASP A 64 3.57 7.47 0.36
N PRO A 65 3.31 8.78 0.19
CA PRO A 65 2.28 9.48 0.95
C PRO A 65 0.87 8.97 0.58
N LYS A 66 -0.04 8.98 1.55
CA LYS A 66 -1.45 8.61 1.33
C LYS A 66 -2.20 9.78 0.68
N PRO A 67 -3.27 9.55 -0.09
CA PRO A 67 -4.09 10.63 -0.63
C PRO A 67 -4.65 11.54 0.48
N ALA A 68 -4.39 12.84 0.40
CA ALA A 68 -4.92 13.80 1.36
C ALA A 68 -6.46 13.82 1.32
N GLY A 69 -7.07 13.94 2.50
CA GLY A 69 -8.53 13.99 2.65
C GLY A 69 -9.23 12.63 2.56
N ALA A 70 -8.50 11.53 2.34
CA ALA A 70 -9.06 10.18 2.38
C ALA A 70 -9.55 9.77 3.78
N SER A 71 -8.95 10.34 4.83
CA SER A 71 -9.41 10.18 6.20
C SER A 71 -9.53 11.52 6.90
N ARG A 72 -10.64 11.74 7.62
CA ARG A 72 -10.81 12.91 8.49
C ARG A 72 -9.84 12.89 9.68
N TYR A 73 -9.48 11.70 10.15
CA TYR A 73 -8.79 11.52 11.45
C TYR A 73 -7.37 10.96 11.33
N LYS A 74 -7.02 10.27 10.24
CA LYS A 74 -5.74 9.56 10.08
C LYS A 74 -4.92 10.11 8.93
N ARG A 75 -4.37 11.31 9.16
CA ARG A 75 -3.71 12.16 8.16
C ARG A 75 -2.19 12.13 8.19
N GLY A 76 -1.58 11.25 9.00
CA GLY A 76 -0.12 11.17 9.10
C GLY A 76 0.52 10.84 7.75
N TYR A 77 1.33 11.77 7.22
CA TYR A 77 2.05 11.65 5.95
C TYR A 77 1.12 11.43 4.74
N ASP A 78 0.13 12.31 4.61
CA ASP A 78 -0.69 12.43 3.41
C ASP A 78 0.10 13.15 2.29
N THR A 79 -0.50 13.34 1.12
CA THR A 79 0.12 14.04 -0.04
C THR A 79 0.45 15.51 0.24
N ASP A 80 -0.05 16.08 1.36
CA ASP A 80 0.39 17.38 1.89
C ASP A 80 1.79 17.33 2.54
N LYS A 81 2.33 16.12 2.75
CA LYS A 81 3.63 15.81 3.37
C LYS A 81 3.76 16.34 4.80
N VAL A 82 2.65 16.61 5.48
CA VAL A 82 2.65 17.10 6.85
C VAL A 82 2.79 15.93 7.82
N ILE A 83 3.70 16.06 8.78
CA ILE A 83 3.74 15.22 9.98
C ILE A 83 2.86 15.89 11.02
N TYR A 84 1.69 15.31 11.28
CA TYR A 84 0.73 15.89 12.19
C TYR A 84 1.08 15.55 13.64
N ASP A 85 1.22 16.57 14.47
CA ASP A 85 1.38 16.42 15.91
C ASP A 85 0.04 16.10 16.59
N LYS A 86 -0.03 14.99 17.33
CA LYS A 86 -1.25 14.61 18.05
C LYS A 86 -1.49 15.48 19.27
N LEU A 87 -0.45 16.10 19.85
CA LEU A 87 -0.60 17.00 20.98
C LEU A 87 -1.39 18.25 20.56
N SER A 88 -1.12 18.79 19.37
CA SER A 88 -1.89 19.87 18.76
C SER A 88 -3.31 19.46 18.36
N GLN A 89 -3.50 18.25 17.83
CA GLN A 89 -4.83 17.74 17.46
C GLN A 89 -5.71 17.43 18.67
N THR A 90 -5.09 16.99 19.76
CA THR A 90 -5.75 16.59 21.00
C THR A 90 -5.09 17.28 22.20
N PRO A 91 -5.37 18.57 22.44
CA PRO A 91 -4.59 19.43 23.34
C PRO A 91 -4.44 18.92 24.77
N TYR A 92 -5.41 18.17 25.28
CA TYR A 92 -5.33 17.61 26.63
C TYR A 92 -4.29 16.49 26.77
N LEU A 93 -3.79 15.90 25.67
CA LEU A 93 -2.70 14.91 25.72
C LEU A 93 -1.40 15.52 26.21
N ALA A 94 -1.11 16.79 25.86
CA ALA A 94 0.08 17.48 26.35
C ALA A 94 0.06 17.60 27.88
N LEU A 95 -1.12 17.85 28.47
CA LEU A 95 -1.30 17.88 29.92
C LEU A 95 -1.18 16.48 30.54
N LEU A 96 -1.87 15.48 29.98
CA LEU A 96 -1.88 14.12 30.53
C LEU A 96 -0.53 13.42 30.43
N TYR A 97 0.25 13.72 29.39
CA TYR A 97 1.57 13.14 29.17
C TYR A 97 2.70 14.06 29.62
N HIS A 98 2.40 15.12 30.38
CA HIS A 98 3.44 15.96 30.95
C HIS A 98 4.32 15.13 31.91
N GLY A 99 5.64 15.19 31.73
CA GLY A 99 6.63 14.51 32.60
C GLY A 99 7.49 13.44 31.91
N TRP A 100 7.24 13.15 30.63
CA TRP A 100 8.06 12.25 29.80
C TRP A 100 7.89 12.56 28.32
N GLY A 101 8.60 11.87 27.43
CA GLY A 101 8.69 12.28 26.03
C GLY A 101 7.39 12.29 25.23
N PHE A 102 6.36 11.54 25.65
CA PHE A 102 5.05 11.61 24.98
C PHE A 102 4.38 12.98 25.11
N GLY A 103 4.73 13.77 26.13
CA GLY A 103 4.26 15.15 26.27
C GLY A 103 5.08 16.17 25.48
N ILE A 104 6.14 15.73 24.80
CA ILE A 104 7.03 16.58 23.97
C ILE A 104 6.77 16.33 22.50
N GLU A 105 6.84 15.06 22.07
CA GLU A 105 6.62 14.70 20.68
C GLU A 105 5.81 13.40 20.57
N TYR A 106 4.63 13.49 19.96
CA TYR A 106 3.77 12.34 19.68
C TYR A 106 3.00 12.55 18.36
N ASN A 107 3.62 12.15 17.26
CA ASN A 107 3.09 12.39 15.92
C ASN A 107 2.08 11.31 15.46
N GLU A 108 1.25 11.63 14.47
CA GLU A 108 0.49 10.65 13.70
C GLU A 108 1.44 9.72 12.93
N ALA A 109 1.09 8.44 12.88
CA ALA A 109 1.93 7.42 12.28
C ALA A 109 1.94 7.53 10.75
N ARG A 110 3.06 7.12 10.15
CA ARG A 110 3.23 6.96 8.70
C ARG A 110 3.65 5.53 8.34
N GLY A 111 3.86 5.27 7.05
CA GLY A 111 4.06 3.91 6.53
C GLY A 111 5.32 3.22 7.05
N HIS A 112 5.30 1.88 7.06
CA HIS A 112 6.34 1.04 7.68
C HIS A 112 7.76 1.31 7.20
N HIS A 113 7.95 1.79 5.96
CA HIS A 113 9.25 2.23 5.45
C HIS A 113 9.98 3.19 6.40
N TYR A 114 9.25 4.03 7.12
CA TYR A 114 9.81 5.07 7.98
C TYR A 114 10.01 4.66 9.43
N MET A 115 9.64 3.44 9.85
CA MET A 115 9.65 3.04 11.28
C MET A 115 10.96 3.36 12.00
N VAL A 116 12.09 2.90 11.44
CA VAL A 116 13.41 3.12 12.05
C VAL A 116 13.83 4.59 11.91
N ILE A 117 13.49 5.24 10.80
CA ILE A 117 13.82 6.65 10.56
C ILE A 117 13.13 7.53 11.60
N ASP A 118 11.81 7.37 11.75
CA ASP A 118 11.00 8.13 12.71
C ASP A 118 11.46 7.90 14.15
N GLN A 119 11.85 6.68 14.48
CA GLN A 119 12.35 6.35 15.80
C GLN A 119 13.71 6.99 16.10
N LEU A 120 14.57 7.14 15.09
CA LEU A 120 15.87 7.78 15.24
C LEU A 120 15.78 9.32 15.23
N GLU A 121 14.76 9.88 14.58
CA GLU A 121 14.56 11.32 14.43
C GLU A 121 13.66 11.94 15.52
N ILE A 122 12.93 11.13 16.29
CA ILE A 122 12.06 11.59 17.39
C ILE A 122 12.87 12.29 18.50
N ASP A 123 12.21 13.15 19.27
CA ASP A 123 12.78 13.78 20.46
C ASP A 123 13.43 12.74 21.39
N PRO A 124 14.70 12.93 21.82
CA PRO A 124 15.44 11.95 22.62
C PRO A 124 14.76 11.52 23.92
N SER A 125 13.87 12.35 24.49
CA SER A 125 13.09 11.98 25.68
C SER A 125 12.16 10.78 25.45
N ARG A 126 11.87 10.42 24.19
CA ARG A 126 11.14 9.20 23.81
C ARG A 126 12.02 7.95 23.80
N LEU A 127 13.34 8.09 23.79
CA LEU A 127 14.31 6.99 23.67
C LEU A 127 14.90 6.55 25.02
N GLY A 128 14.46 7.16 26.12
CA GLY A 128 14.95 6.85 27.47
C GLY A 128 14.70 5.41 27.94
N ALA A 129 13.82 4.66 27.27
CA ALA A 129 13.60 3.24 27.54
C ALA A 129 14.75 2.33 27.04
N GLY A 130 15.66 2.84 26.19
CA GLY A 130 16.82 2.08 25.70
C GLY A 130 16.46 1.02 24.67
N GLY A 131 17.28 -0.03 24.56
CA GLY A 131 17.22 -1.02 23.47
C GLY A 131 16.02 -1.97 23.44
N VAL A 132 15.00 -1.74 24.27
CA VAL A 132 13.70 -2.41 24.15
C VAL A 132 12.78 -1.73 23.13
N CYS A 133 13.08 -0.46 22.81
CA CYS A 133 12.43 0.30 21.75
C CYS A 133 13.14 0.04 20.43
#